data_AF-A0A7C7X3W4-F1
#
_entry.id   AF-A0A7C7X3W4-F1
#
_cell.length_a   1.000
_cell.length_b   1.000
_cell.length_c   1.000
_cell.angle_alpha   90.00
_cell.angle_beta   90.00
_cell.angle_gamma   90.00
#
_symmetry.space_group_name_H-M   'P 1'
#
loop_
_entity.id
_entity.type
_entity.pdbx_description
1 polymer ?
#
loop_
_entity_poly.entity_id
_entity_poly.type
_entity_poly.pdbx_seq_one_letter_code
_entity_poly.pdbx_strand_id
1 'polypeptide(L)'
;MTLGESIPDILAVIESAKARNGRETLQHYVAKMLPEADRRDREEAVEVALEVIESVPVFLASARQQAEDQGLSSVVNPLLDCAERYYLQPFDLIPEMTQGLPGLLDDSYLVIRILQNLGDGPEPFLDWDLDYPVRFLERLIGRSIADRLDLIAFQAMEELSLDREELWQMISHRA
;
A
#
# COMPACT_ATOMS: atom_id res chain seq x y z
N MET A 1 8.61 4.81 18.30
CA MET A 1 7.35 5.08 17.59
C MET A 1 6.30 4.21 18.25
N THR A 2 5.28 4.82 18.81
CA THR A 2 4.21 4.16 19.56
C THR A 2 3.11 3.72 18.57
N LEU A 3 2.52 2.55 18.80
CA LEU A 3 1.45 1.96 17.99
C LEU A 3 0.33 2.98 17.72
N GLY A 4 0.10 3.35 16.46
CA GLY A 4 -1.03 4.20 16.03
C GLY A 4 -0.73 5.70 15.80
N GLU A 5 0.49 6.19 15.98
CA GLU A 5 0.83 7.61 15.75
C GLU A 5 1.07 7.98 14.28
N SER A 6 1.37 7.01 13.43
CA SER A 6 1.77 7.21 12.02
C SER A 6 0.60 7.50 11.08
N ILE A 7 -0.62 7.05 11.41
CA ILE A 7 -1.80 7.24 10.56
C ILE A 7 -2.11 8.73 10.33
N PRO A 8 -2.15 9.60 11.37
CA PRO A 8 -2.23 11.05 11.18
C PRO A 8 -1.13 11.62 10.29
N ASP A 9 0.10 11.12 10.40
CA ASP A 9 1.23 11.59 9.59
C ASP A 9 1.05 11.17 8.11
N ILE A 10 0.61 9.94 7.84
CA ILE A 10 0.30 9.47 6.48
C ILE A 10 -0.82 10.31 5.86
N LEU A 11 -1.88 10.59 6.63
CA LEU A 11 -2.95 11.50 6.19
C LEU A 11 -2.41 12.90 5.87
N ALA A 12 -1.49 13.42 6.68
CA ALA A 12 -0.86 14.72 6.42
C ALA A 12 0.00 14.71 5.15
N VAL A 13 0.71 13.61 4.86
CA VAL A 13 1.45 13.41 3.60
C VAL A 13 0.51 13.43 2.40
N ILE A 14 -0.58 12.67 2.45
CA ILE A 14 -1.59 12.62 1.37
C ILE A 14 -2.22 13.99 1.14
N GLU A 15 -2.66 14.68 2.20
CA GLU A 15 -3.26 16.02 2.09
C GLU A 15 -2.26 17.06 1.58
N SER A 16 -0.99 16.98 1.99
CA SER A 16 0.09 17.80 1.46
C SER A 16 0.34 17.54 -0.04
N ALA A 17 0.33 16.28 -0.46
CA ALA A 17 0.45 15.92 -1.88
C ALA A 17 -0.74 16.45 -2.70
N LYS A 18 -1.97 16.37 -2.18
CA LYS A 18 -3.17 16.94 -2.81
C LYS A 18 -3.09 18.46 -2.96
N ALA A 19 -2.65 19.18 -1.92
CA ALA A 19 -2.56 20.64 -1.90
C ALA A 19 -1.52 21.20 -2.89
N ARG A 20 -0.49 20.42 -3.25
CA ARG A 20 0.62 20.83 -4.15
C ARG A 20 0.31 20.57 -5.63
N ASN A 21 -0.83 21.03 -6.13
CA ASN A 21 -1.33 20.73 -7.49
C ASN A 21 -1.44 19.21 -7.77
N GLY A 22 -1.63 18.39 -6.73
CA GLY A 22 -1.48 16.94 -6.82
C GLY A 22 -2.38 16.30 -7.87
N ARG A 23 -3.59 16.81 -8.04
CA ARG A 23 -4.52 16.30 -9.05
C ARG A 23 -4.05 16.56 -10.48
N GLU A 24 -3.47 17.72 -10.75
CA GLU A 24 -2.91 18.05 -12.07
C GLU A 24 -1.67 17.21 -12.37
N THR A 25 -0.78 17.04 -11.38
CA THR A 25 0.41 16.17 -11.57
C THR A 25 0.02 14.72 -11.78
N LEU A 26 -1.01 14.24 -11.07
CA LEU A 26 -1.58 12.90 -11.27
C LEU A 26 -2.22 12.75 -12.65
N GLN A 27 -2.98 13.74 -13.13
CA GLN A 27 -3.52 13.75 -14.50
C GLN A 27 -2.42 13.66 -15.55
N HIS A 28 -1.34 14.44 -15.41
CA HIS A 28 -0.21 14.41 -16.33
C HIS A 28 0.49 13.05 -16.31
N TYR A 29 0.70 12.48 -15.12
CA TYR A 29 1.30 11.17 -14.93
C TYR A 29 0.46 10.06 -15.58
N VAL A 30 -0.85 10.03 -15.31
CA VAL A 30 -1.77 9.05 -15.90
C VAL A 30 -1.80 9.18 -17.42
N ALA A 31 -1.81 10.39 -17.97
CA ALA A 31 -1.77 10.60 -19.42
C ALA A 31 -0.46 10.09 -20.06
N LYS A 32 0.66 10.18 -19.33
CA LYS A 32 1.95 9.63 -19.76
C LYS A 32 1.98 8.11 -19.71
N MET A 33 1.42 7.51 -18.68
CA MET A 33 1.45 6.05 -18.47
C MET A 33 0.38 5.32 -19.28
N LEU A 34 -0.72 5.99 -19.64
CA LEU A 34 -1.82 5.46 -20.44
C LEU A 34 -2.01 6.25 -21.75
N PRO A 35 -1.03 6.29 -22.65
CA PRO A 35 -1.07 7.13 -23.86
C PRO A 35 -2.16 6.72 -24.85
N GLU A 36 -2.61 5.47 -24.81
CA GLU A 36 -3.64 4.92 -25.69
C GLU A 36 -5.07 5.07 -25.13
N ALA A 37 -5.21 5.36 -23.83
CA ALA A 37 -6.53 5.55 -23.20
C ALA A 37 -7.16 6.85 -23.68
N ASP A 38 -8.49 6.89 -23.81
CA ASP A 38 -9.17 8.12 -24.16
C ASP A 38 -9.23 9.10 -22.96
N ARG A 39 -9.82 10.29 -23.15
CA ARG A 39 -9.89 11.30 -22.09
C ARG A 39 -10.69 10.81 -20.89
N ARG A 40 -11.82 10.14 -21.12
CA ARG A 40 -12.72 9.70 -20.07
C ARG A 40 -12.07 8.60 -19.24
N ASP A 41 -11.45 7.63 -19.91
CA ASP A 41 -10.73 6.53 -19.26
C ASP A 41 -9.56 7.04 -18.40
N ARG A 42 -8.87 8.10 -18.84
CA ARG A 42 -7.80 8.74 -18.05
C ARG A 42 -8.35 9.49 -16.85
N GLU A 43 -9.46 10.22 -17.01
CA GLU A 43 -10.12 10.91 -15.90
C GLU A 43 -10.58 9.91 -14.83
N GLU A 44 -11.17 8.79 -15.25
CA GLU A 44 -11.56 7.69 -14.35
C GLU A 44 -10.34 7.07 -13.65
N ALA A 45 -9.25 6.81 -14.39
CA ALA A 45 -8.01 6.32 -13.78
C ALA A 45 -7.42 7.30 -12.76
N VAL A 46 -7.57 8.62 -12.94
CA VAL A 46 -7.12 9.60 -11.94
C VAL A 46 -7.96 9.48 -10.66
N GLU A 47 -9.27 9.30 -10.77
CA GLU A 47 -10.13 9.13 -9.58
C GLU A 47 -9.80 7.83 -8.86
N VAL A 48 -9.68 6.72 -9.58
CA VAL A 48 -9.32 5.42 -8.96
C VAL A 48 -7.96 5.50 -8.27
N ALA A 49 -6.98 6.14 -8.90
CA ALA A 49 -5.67 6.33 -8.28
C ALA A 49 -5.74 7.14 -6.99
N LEU A 50 -6.54 8.22 -6.97
CA LEU A 50 -6.75 9.04 -5.79
C LEU A 50 -7.47 8.25 -4.68
N GLU A 51 -8.53 7.53 -5.03
CA GLU A 51 -9.29 6.68 -4.08
C GLU A 51 -8.39 5.62 -3.44
N VAL A 52 -7.51 4.98 -4.22
CA VAL A 52 -6.56 3.99 -3.70
C VAL A 52 -5.57 4.63 -2.72
N ILE A 53 -4.97 5.78 -3.08
CA ILE A 53 -4.06 6.53 -2.20
C ILE A 53 -4.77 6.92 -0.89
N GLU A 54 -5.99 7.45 -0.99
CA GLU A 54 -6.78 7.88 0.17
C GLU A 54 -7.25 6.72 1.05
N SER A 55 -7.31 5.50 0.50
CA SER A 55 -7.73 4.30 1.24
C SER A 55 -6.62 3.67 2.08
N VAL A 56 -5.34 3.97 1.79
CA VAL A 56 -4.19 3.39 2.52
C VAL A 56 -4.27 3.52 4.05
N PRO A 57 -4.58 4.71 4.62
CA PRO A 57 -4.75 4.86 6.07
C PRO A 57 -5.82 3.92 6.65
N VAL A 58 -6.93 3.74 5.92
CA VAL A 58 -8.02 2.85 6.33
C VAL A 58 -7.54 1.40 6.28
N PHE A 59 -6.81 1.02 5.23
CA PHE A 59 -6.26 -0.32 5.09
C PHE A 59 -5.35 -0.71 6.25
N LEU A 60 -4.41 0.17 6.59
CA LEU A 60 -3.50 -0.02 7.71
C LEU A 60 -4.25 -0.08 9.04
N ALA A 61 -5.21 0.83 9.26
CA ALA A 61 -5.98 0.86 10.50
C ALA A 61 -6.80 -0.42 10.72
N SER A 62 -7.50 -0.93 9.71
CA SER A 62 -8.26 -2.18 9.90
C SER A 62 -7.38 -3.42 9.98
N ALA A 63 -6.23 -3.45 9.29
CA ALA A 63 -5.25 -4.52 9.45
C ALA A 63 -4.73 -4.60 10.90
N ARG A 64 -4.49 -3.44 11.54
CA ARG A 64 -4.11 -3.37 12.96
C ARG A 64 -5.23 -3.83 13.87
N GLN A 65 -6.45 -3.36 13.65
CA GLN A 65 -7.60 -3.78 14.46
C GLN A 65 -7.82 -5.29 14.36
N GLN A 66 -7.76 -5.84 13.15
CA GLN A 66 -7.90 -7.28 12.92
C GLN A 66 -6.78 -8.09 13.61
N ALA A 67 -5.54 -7.59 13.58
CA ALA A 67 -4.44 -8.22 14.30
C ALA A 67 -4.67 -8.23 15.82
N GLU A 68 -5.24 -7.17 16.38
CA GLU A 68 -5.61 -7.11 17.78
C GLU A 68 -6.72 -8.10 18.11
N ASP A 69 -7.79 -8.11 17.31
CA ASP A 69 -8.96 -8.96 17.49
C ASP A 69 -8.59 -10.46 17.44
N GLN A 70 -7.64 -10.82 16.57
CA GLN A 70 -7.14 -12.19 16.44
C GLN A 70 -5.99 -12.53 17.40
N GLY A 71 -5.46 -11.56 18.15
CA GLY A 71 -4.30 -11.74 19.03
C GLY A 71 -2.97 -11.96 18.29
N LEU A 72 -2.86 -11.45 17.06
CA LEU A 72 -1.71 -11.54 16.16
C LEU A 72 -0.86 -10.26 16.13
N SER A 73 -1.20 -9.27 16.97
CA SER A 73 -0.50 -7.98 17.07
C SER A 73 1.01 -8.08 17.16
N SER A 74 1.56 -9.08 17.87
CA SER A 74 3.02 -9.24 18.02
C SER A 74 3.73 -9.53 16.71
N VAL A 75 3.01 -10.04 15.71
CA VAL A 75 3.59 -10.44 14.43
C VAL A 75 3.14 -9.56 13.27
N VAL A 76 1.86 -9.17 13.25
CA VAL A 76 1.33 -8.32 12.18
C VAL A 76 1.79 -6.87 12.34
N ASN A 77 1.86 -6.33 13.57
CA ASN A 77 2.25 -4.93 13.75
C ASN A 77 3.65 -4.60 13.24
N PRO A 78 4.69 -5.44 13.42
CA PRO A 78 6.00 -5.20 12.79
C PRO A 78 5.93 -5.05 11.26
N LEU A 79 5.06 -5.80 10.58
CA LEU A 79 4.86 -5.69 9.14
C LEU A 79 4.15 -4.39 8.76
N LEU A 80 3.12 -4.02 9.51
CA LEU A 80 2.40 -2.76 9.30
C LEU A 80 3.28 -1.54 9.62
N ASP A 81 4.14 -1.63 10.64
CA ASP A 81 5.15 -0.62 10.95
C ASP A 81 6.14 -0.45 9.78
N CYS A 82 6.52 -1.54 9.11
CA CYS A 82 7.37 -1.49 7.91
C CYS A 82 6.65 -0.76 6.76
N ALA A 83 5.40 -1.15 6.48
CA ALA A 83 4.56 -0.52 5.46
C ALA A 83 4.38 0.99 5.71
N GLU A 84 4.10 1.39 6.95
CA GLU A 84 3.95 2.79 7.36
C GLU A 84 5.27 3.57 7.23
N ARG A 85 6.41 2.97 7.61
CA ARG A 85 7.72 3.61 7.45
C ARG A 85 8.06 3.86 6.00
N TYR A 86 7.75 2.93 5.10
CA TYR A 86 7.93 3.15 3.67
C TYR A 86 7.13 4.35 3.18
N TYR A 87 5.86 4.46 3.60
CA TYR A 87 5.00 5.58 3.23
C TYR A 87 5.48 6.93 3.78
N LEU A 88 6.10 6.95 4.97
CA LEU A 88 6.58 8.18 5.64
C LEU A 88 8.04 8.54 5.30
N GLN A 89 8.83 7.57 4.86
CA GLN A 89 10.24 7.70 4.49
C GLN A 89 10.47 6.99 3.16
N PRO A 90 9.89 7.52 2.07
CA PRO A 90 9.84 6.80 0.81
C PRO A 90 11.25 6.56 0.27
N PHE A 91 11.49 5.33 -0.16
CA PHE A 91 12.70 4.94 -0.89
C PHE A 91 12.47 5.27 -2.38
N ASP A 92 12.25 6.56 -2.67
CA ASP A 92 11.66 7.12 -3.89
C ASP A 92 12.05 6.36 -5.18
N LEU A 93 11.17 5.46 -5.63
CA LEU A 93 11.23 4.93 -7.00
C LEU A 93 10.53 5.89 -7.96
N ILE A 94 9.49 6.57 -7.47
CA ILE A 94 8.88 7.76 -8.06
C ILE A 94 9.09 8.93 -7.08
N PRO A 95 9.79 10.02 -7.44
CA PRO A 95 10.16 11.02 -6.44
C PRO A 95 8.97 11.85 -5.93
N GLU A 96 8.54 11.60 -4.70
CA GLU A 96 7.37 12.24 -4.07
C GLU A 96 7.54 13.76 -3.96
N MET A 97 8.73 14.22 -3.56
CA MET A 97 9.05 15.64 -3.41
C MET A 97 8.90 16.44 -4.71
N THR A 98 9.01 15.79 -5.87
CA THR A 98 8.94 16.45 -7.18
C THR A 98 7.63 16.19 -7.91
N GLN A 99 6.91 15.11 -7.56
CA GLN A 99 5.74 14.68 -8.33
C GLN A 99 4.43 14.76 -7.55
N GLY A 100 4.43 14.88 -6.22
CA GLY A 100 3.21 14.94 -5.42
C GLY A 100 2.49 13.58 -5.42
N LEU A 101 1.18 13.56 -5.70
CA LEU A 101 0.35 12.34 -5.71
C LEU A 101 0.92 11.15 -6.52
N PRO A 102 1.50 11.34 -7.73
CA PRO A 102 2.19 10.27 -8.44
C PRO A 102 3.26 9.51 -7.64
N GLY A 103 3.96 10.19 -6.73
CA GLY A 103 4.98 9.56 -5.88
C GLY A 103 4.41 8.78 -4.72
N LEU A 104 3.08 8.79 -4.51
CA LEU A 104 2.41 7.94 -3.53
C LEU A 104 1.84 6.66 -4.17
N LEU A 105 1.96 6.50 -5.50
CA LEU A 105 1.43 5.33 -6.22
C LEU A 105 2.25 4.07 -5.93
N ASP A 106 3.58 4.18 -5.91
CA ASP A 106 4.50 3.12 -5.52
C ASP A 106 4.39 2.81 -4.02
N ASP A 107 4.25 3.82 -3.17
CA ASP A 107 4.03 3.61 -1.73
C ASP A 107 2.72 2.87 -1.46
N SER A 108 1.63 3.30 -2.10
CA SER A 108 0.32 2.65 -2.00
C SER A 108 0.39 1.21 -2.51
N TYR A 109 1.11 0.98 -3.62
CA TYR A 109 1.31 -0.36 -4.16
C TYR A 109 2.01 -1.26 -3.14
N LEU A 110 3.10 -0.79 -2.54
CA LEU A 110 3.86 -1.56 -1.56
C LEU A 110 3.03 -1.93 -0.33
N VAL A 111 2.29 -0.97 0.23
CA VAL A 111 1.40 -1.23 1.38
C VAL A 111 0.39 -2.32 1.03
N ILE A 112 -0.27 -2.20 -0.12
CA ILE A 112 -1.29 -3.16 -0.54
C ILE A 112 -0.68 -4.55 -0.79
N ARG A 113 0.54 -4.63 -1.33
CA ARG A 113 1.26 -5.91 -1.49
C ARG A 113 1.63 -6.57 -0.17
N ILE A 114 2.05 -5.79 0.83
CA ILE A 114 2.28 -6.32 2.19
C ILE A 114 0.98 -6.87 2.78
N LEU A 115 -0.13 -6.16 2.61
CA LEU A 115 -1.45 -6.61 3.08
C LEU A 115 -1.95 -7.86 2.34
N GLN A 116 -1.74 -7.98 1.03
CA GLN A 116 -2.04 -9.20 0.28
C GLN A 116 -1.21 -10.39 0.79
N ASN A 117 0.08 -10.20 1.04
CA ASN A 117 0.96 -11.26 1.56
C ASN A 117 0.56 -11.70 2.99
N LEU A 118 0.02 -10.79 3.80
CA LEU A 118 -0.58 -11.13 5.10
C LEU A 118 -1.85 -11.99 4.94
N GLY A 119 -2.61 -11.79 3.86
CA GLY A 119 -3.83 -12.51 3.55
C GLY A 119 -3.64 -13.83 2.81
N ASP A 120 -2.43 -14.18 2.38
CA ASP A 120 -2.13 -15.37 1.53
C ASP A 120 -2.13 -16.71 2.30
N GLY A 121 -2.94 -16.76 3.36
CA GLY A 121 -3.15 -17.90 4.23
C GLY A 121 -4.29 -18.80 3.79
N PRO A 122 -4.53 -19.91 4.54
CA PRO A 122 -5.70 -20.74 4.31
C PRO A 122 -7.01 -19.97 4.53
N GLU A 123 -7.00 -18.92 5.35
CA GLU A 123 -8.12 -18.00 5.56
C GLU A 123 -7.70 -16.55 5.28
N PRO A 124 -8.56 -15.75 4.62
CA PRO A 124 -8.26 -14.36 4.32
C PRO A 124 -8.18 -13.55 5.63
N PHE A 125 -7.06 -12.89 5.84
CA PHE A 125 -6.85 -12.05 7.02
C PHE A 125 -7.83 -10.86 7.06
N LEU A 126 -8.11 -10.25 5.91
CA LEU A 126 -9.04 -9.13 5.71
C LEU A 126 -10.05 -9.47 4.60
N ASP A 127 -11.29 -9.01 4.74
CA ASP A 127 -12.37 -9.18 3.75
C ASP A 127 -12.34 -8.05 2.70
N TRP A 128 -11.17 -7.83 2.09
CA TRP A 128 -10.98 -6.83 1.03
C TRP A 128 -10.44 -7.46 -0.25
N ASP A 129 -11.07 -7.11 -1.37
CA ASP A 129 -10.51 -7.39 -2.70
C ASP A 129 -9.42 -6.37 -3.01
N LEU A 130 -8.18 -6.76 -2.71
CA LEU A 130 -6.98 -5.97 -3.03
C LEU A 130 -6.44 -6.25 -4.43
N ASP A 131 -6.98 -7.23 -5.15
CA ASP A 131 -6.47 -7.63 -6.46
C ASP A 131 -6.68 -6.55 -7.52
N TYR A 132 -7.85 -5.89 -7.48
CA TYR A 132 -8.12 -4.79 -8.40
C TYR A 132 -7.18 -3.60 -8.16
N PRO A 133 -7.08 -3.03 -6.93
CA PRO A 133 -6.12 -1.97 -6.63
C PRO A 133 -4.69 -2.29 -7.04
N VAL A 134 -4.21 -3.51 -6.79
CA VAL A 134 -2.84 -3.92 -7.15
C VAL A 134 -2.62 -3.94 -8.66
N ARG A 135 -3.51 -4.61 -9.42
CA ARG A 135 -3.38 -4.65 -10.88
C ARG A 135 -3.50 -3.25 -11.50
N PHE A 136 -4.37 -2.43 -10.94
CA PHE A 136 -4.53 -1.05 -11.36
C PHE A 136 -3.25 -0.24 -11.14
N LEU A 137 -2.67 -0.30 -9.95
CA LEU A 137 -1.42 0.38 -9.61
C LEU A 137 -0.24 -0.17 -10.42
N GLU A 138 -0.11 -1.49 -10.61
CA GLU A 138 0.93 -2.12 -11.46
C GLU A 138 0.94 -1.50 -12.86
N ARG A 139 -0.25 -1.30 -13.45
CA ARG A 139 -0.41 -0.67 -14.77
C ARG A 139 0.04 0.78 -14.77
N LEU A 140 -0.15 1.53 -13.68
CA LEU A 140 0.24 2.93 -13.58
C LEU A 140 1.74 3.11 -13.27
N ILE A 141 2.31 2.34 -12.35
CA ILE A 141 3.72 2.46 -11.96
C ILE A 141 4.66 1.75 -12.95
N GLY A 142 4.13 0.78 -13.70
CA GLY A 142 4.87 -0.01 -14.66
C GLY A 142 5.59 -1.21 -14.04
N ARG A 143 5.71 -2.28 -14.84
CA ARG A 143 6.20 -3.60 -14.41
C ARG A 143 7.57 -3.57 -13.72
N SER A 144 8.53 -2.78 -14.21
CA SER A 144 9.87 -2.73 -13.60
C SER A 144 9.87 -2.18 -12.18
N ILE A 145 8.99 -1.21 -11.88
CA ILE A 145 8.84 -0.67 -10.52
C ILE A 145 8.07 -1.67 -9.67
N ALA A 146 6.98 -2.23 -10.19
CA ALA A 146 6.18 -3.25 -9.52
C ALA A 146 7.04 -4.46 -9.10
N ASP A 147 7.84 -5.03 -10.01
CA ASP A 147 8.72 -6.17 -9.73
C ASP A 147 9.72 -5.87 -8.58
N ARG A 148 10.21 -4.63 -8.49
CA ARG A 148 11.12 -4.22 -7.41
C ARG A 148 10.39 -4.07 -6.08
N LEU A 149 9.18 -3.50 -6.10
CA LEU A 149 8.34 -3.36 -4.91
C LEU A 149 7.85 -4.72 -4.41
N ASP A 150 7.56 -5.65 -5.31
CA ASP A 150 7.21 -7.03 -4.99
C ASP A 150 8.35 -7.72 -4.23
N LEU A 151 9.59 -7.52 -4.70
CA LEU A 151 10.77 -8.04 -4.01
C LEU A 151 10.93 -7.40 -2.62
N ILE A 152 10.72 -6.09 -2.49
CA ILE A 152 10.78 -5.40 -1.20
C ILE A 152 9.69 -5.92 -0.25
N ALA A 153 8.45 -6.06 -0.72
CA ALA A 153 7.34 -6.60 0.06
C ALA A 153 7.64 -8.04 0.50
N PHE A 154 8.17 -8.87 -0.39
CA PHE A 154 8.57 -10.24 -0.09
C PHE A 154 9.70 -10.29 0.96
N GLN A 155 10.72 -9.44 0.83
CA GLN A 155 11.82 -9.35 1.79
C GLN A 155 11.36 -8.86 3.16
N ALA A 156 10.50 -7.84 3.21
CA ALA A 156 9.90 -7.35 4.45
C ALA A 156 9.10 -8.45 5.15
N MET A 157 8.37 -9.27 4.39
CA MET A 157 7.76 -10.48 4.91
C MET A 157 8.84 -11.43 5.42
N GLU A 158 9.81 -11.85 4.61
CA GLU A 158 10.83 -12.86 4.97
C GLU A 158 11.65 -12.50 6.21
N GLU A 159 12.12 -11.26 6.32
CA GLU A 159 12.91 -10.76 7.45
C GLU A 159 12.14 -10.79 8.78
N LEU A 160 10.83 -10.52 8.72
CA LEU A 160 9.93 -10.60 9.86
C LEU A 160 9.36 -12.02 10.06
N SER A 161 9.47 -12.87 9.03
CA SER A 161 9.02 -14.27 8.95
C SER A 161 10.07 -15.30 9.38
N LEU A 162 11.06 -14.92 10.20
CA LEU A 162 11.84 -15.93 10.96
C LEU A 162 10.93 -16.84 11.83
N ASP A 163 9.62 -16.57 11.86
CA ASP A 163 8.59 -17.35 12.51
C ASP A 163 7.39 -17.73 11.62
N ARG A 164 7.55 -17.82 10.28
CA ARG A 164 6.43 -18.10 9.34
C ARG A 164 5.62 -19.35 9.69
N GLU A 165 6.30 -20.39 10.19
CA GLU A 165 5.66 -21.63 10.63
C GLU A 165 4.83 -21.39 11.90
N GLU A 166 5.34 -20.62 12.86
CA GLU A 166 4.63 -20.29 14.12
C GLU A 166 3.45 -19.35 13.87
N LEU A 167 3.60 -18.38 12.96
CA LEU A 167 2.53 -17.51 12.43
C LEU A 167 1.35 -18.29 11.87
N TRP A 168 1.63 -19.20 10.93
CA TRP A 168 0.58 -20.00 10.30
C TRP A 168 -0.02 -21.02 11.26
N GLN A 169 0.76 -21.55 12.21
CA GLN A 169 0.24 -22.38 13.28
C GLN A 169 -0.67 -21.58 14.22
N MET A 170 -0.32 -20.34 14.58
CA MET A 170 -1.16 -19.46 15.41
C MET A 170 -2.46 -19.05 14.73
N ILE A 171 -2.40 -18.72 13.44
CA ILE A 171 -3.58 -18.39 12.62
C ILE A 171 -4.47 -19.63 12.44
N SER A 172 -3.89 -20.79 12.11
CA SER A 172 -4.64 -22.02 11.80
C SER A 172 -5.21 -22.72 13.04
N HIS A 173 -4.70 -22.48 14.25
CA HIS A 173 -5.16 -23.14 15.48
C HIS A 173 -6.33 -22.45 16.19
N ARG A 174 -6.84 -21.32 15.68
CA ARG A 174 -7.95 -20.57 16.31
C ARG A 174 -9.31 -20.69 15.59
N ALA A 175 -9.41 -21.52 14.55
CA ALA A 175 -10.67 -21.89 13.91
C ALA A 175 -11.39 -23.08 14.60
#